data_AF-A0AB39SLM9-F1
#
_entry.id   AF-A0AB39SLM9-F1
#
_cell.length_a   1.000
_cell.length_b   1.000
_cell.length_c   1.000
_cell.angle_alpha   90.00
_cell.angle_beta   90.00
_cell.angle_gamma   90.00
#
_symmetry.space_group_name_H-M   'P 1'
#
loop_
_entity.id
_entity.type
_entity.pdbx_description
1 polymer ?
#
loop_
_entity_poly.entity_id
_entity_poly.type
_entity_poly.pdbx_seq_one_letter_code
_entity_poly.pdbx_strand_id
1 'polypeptide(L)'
;MSQTLGTRSPHTPADWWVTADQARHAAQGGLADAATAPDLLRTLAELDRARRASTAAVGAAVEALLTAGAHWEDIAAAVGLDSADDARHALAAARQDAGAAIERRLGHRA
;
A
#
# COMPACT_ATOMS: atom_id res chain seq x y z
N MET A 1 -5.65 35.49 17.28
CA MET A 1 -5.15 34.94 15.99
C MET A 1 -4.85 33.46 16.19
N SER A 2 -5.90 32.65 16.23
CA SER A 2 -5.82 31.22 16.56
C SER A 2 -5.26 30.46 15.36
N GLN A 3 -4.06 29.90 15.52
CA GLN A 3 -3.48 28.98 14.56
C GLN A 3 -4.30 27.69 14.61
N THR A 4 -5.11 27.46 13.58
CA THR A 4 -5.72 26.17 13.31
C THR A 4 -4.60 25.15 13.08
N LEU A 5 -4.38 24.31 14.09
CA LEU A 5 -3.67 23.03 13.95
C LEU A 5 -4.34 22.27 12.81
N GLY A 6 -3.78 22.35 11.61
CA GLY A 6 -4.20 21.54 10.49
C GLY A 6 -4.09 20.09 10.92
N THR A 7 -5.24 19.43 11.10
CA THR A 7 -5.33 17.99 11.27
C THR A 7 -4.74 17.38 10.01
N ARG A 8 -3.45 17.04 10.06
CA ARG A 8 -2.76 16.32 8.99
C ARG A 8 -3.51 15.00 8.82
N SER A 9 -4.30 14.89 7.76
CA SER A 9 -5.03 13.66 7.46
C SER A 9 -4.06 12.48 7.49
N PRO A 10 -4.35 11.41 8.25
CA PRO A 10 -3.59 10.18 8.12
C PRO A 10 -3.70 9.74 6.65
N HIS A 11 -2.55 9.46 6.04
CA HIS A 11 -2.47 9.09 4.63
C HIS A 11 -3.48 7.99 4.30
N THR A 12 -4.29 8.25 3.27
CA THR A 12 -5.41 7.38 2.94
C THR A 12 -4.92 6.18 2.11
N PRO A 13 -5.68 5.08 2.05
CA PRO A 13 -5.38 3.97 1.14
C PRO A 13 -5.15 4.42 -0.31
N ALA A 14 -5.80 5.52 -0.73
CA ALA A 14 -5.64 6.12 -2.05
C ALA A 14 -4.23 6.69 -2.31
N ASP A 15 -3.56 7.26 -1.29
CA ASP A 15 -2.19 7.81 -1.45
C ASP A 15 -1.18 6.70 -1.76
N TRP A 16 -1.35 5.55 -1.12
CA TRP A 16 -0.53 4.36 -1.37
C TRP A 16 -0.83 3.74 -2.72
N TRP A 17 -2.11 3.71 -3.13
CA TRP A 17 -2.50 3.28 -4.46
C TRP A 17 -1.86 4.13 -5.57
N VAL A 18 -1.90 5.45 -5.44
CA VAL A 18 -1.25 6.37 -6.40
C VAL A 18 0.26 6.11 -6.48
N THR A 19 0.91 5.88 -5.34
CA THR A 19 2.35 5.52 -5.31
C THR A 19 2.62 4.22 -6.05
N ALA A 20 1.75 3.21 -5.88
CA ALA A 20 1.87 1.93 -6.55
C ALA A 20 1.69 2.05 -8.06
N ASP A 21 0.68 2.79 -8.51
CA ASP A 21 0.41 2.98 -9.94
C ASP A 21 1.54 3.74 -10.65
N GLN A 22 2.08 4.78 -10.02
CA GLN A 22 3.23 5.52 -10.56
C GLN A 22 4.45 4.62 -10.74
N ALA A 23 4.80 3.80 -9.74
CA ALA A 23 5.92 2.87 -9.81
C ALA A 23 5.67 1.77 -10.87
N ARG A 24 4.42 1.28 -10.99
CA ARG A 24 4.03 0.33 -12.04
C ARG A 24 4.19 0.94 -13.43
N HIS A 25 3.75 2.18 -13.63
CA HIS A 25 3.90 2.89 -14.90
C HIS A 25 5.38 3.09 -15.27
N ALA A 26 6.22 3.49 -14.30
CA ALA A 26 7.67 3.60 -14.48
C ALA A 26 8.32 2.26 -14.86
N ALA A 27 7.91 1.16 -14.23
CA ALA A 27 8.38 -0.17 -14.57
C ALA A 27 7.95 -0.60 -15.98
N GLN A 28 6.70 -0.31 -16.39
CA GLN A 28 6.22 -0.64 -17.72
C GLN A 28 7.01 0.07 -18.82
N GLY A 29 7.29 1.37 -18.66
CA GLY A 29 8.18 2.09 -19.57
C GLY A 29 9.60 1.51 -19.54
N GLY A 30 10.13 1.22 -18.35
CA GLY A 30 11.44 0.61 -18.19
C GLY A 30 11.60 -0.75 -18.88
N LEU A 31 10.58 -1.61 -18.84
CA LEU A 31 10.57 -2.91 -19.53
C LEU A 31 10.53 -2.76 -21.05
N ALA A 32 9.79 -1.78 -21.57
CA ALA A 32 9.70 -1.54 -23.01
C ALA A 32 11.04 -1.06 -23.61
N ASP A 33 11.80 -0.27 -22.82
CA ASP A 33 13.05 0.36 -23.26
C ASP A 33 14.31 -0.38 -22.79
N ALA A 34 14.19 -1.47 -22.02
CA ALA A 34 15.32 -2.16 -21.42
C ALA A 34 16.19 -2.86 -22.48
N ALA A 35 17.38 -2.33 -22.71
CA ALA A 35 18.38 -2.92 -23.62
C ALA A 35 19.54 -3.58 -22.87
N THR A 36 19.70 -3.31 -21.57
CA THR A 36 20.85 -3.74 -20.78
C THR A 36 20.47 -4.33 -19.42
N ALA A 37 21.38 -5.10 -18.82
CA ALA A 37 21.19 -5.65 -17.48
C ALA A 37 20.96 -4.56 -16.40
N PRO A 38 21.68 -3.41 -16.40
CA PRO A 38 21.34 -2.27 -15.54
C PRO A 38 19.90 -1.76 -15.69
N ASP A 39 19.36 -1.71 -16.92
CA ASP A 39 17.99 -1.26 -17.16
C ASP A 39 16.97 -2.23 -16.57
N LEU A 40 17.23 -3.53 -16.70
CA LEU A 40 16.41 -4.58 -16.10
C LEU A 40 16.44 -4.54 -14.57
N LEU A 41 17.60 -4.28 -13.97
CA LEU A 41 17.74 -4.13 -12.51
C LEU A 41 16.98 -2.90 -12.00
N ARG A 42 17.07 -1.76 -12.70
CA ARG A 42 16.27 -0.56 -12.39
C ARG A 42 14.77 -0.87 -12.47
N THR A 43 14.36 -1.57 -13.51
CA THR A 43 12.96 -1.95 -13.73
C THR A 43 12.45 -2.89 -12.63
N LEU A 44 13.27 -3.86 -12.20
CA LEU A 44 12.96 -4.73 -11.07
C LEU A 44 12.75 -3.95 -9.77
N ALA A 45 13.56 -2.92 -9.51
CA ALA A 45 13.41 -2.06 -8.34
C ALA A 45 12.08 -1.30 -8.36
N GLU A 46 11.66 -0.79 -9.52
CA GLU A 46 10.35 -0.12 -9.66
C GLU A 46 9.18 -1.10 -9.50
N LEU A 47 9.31 -2.35 -10.00
CA LEU A 47 8.32 -3.40 -9.76
C LEU A 47 8.20 -3.75 -8.28
N ASP A 48 9.32 -3.94 -7.57
CA ASP A 48 9.29 -4.22 -6.13
C ASP A 48 8.69 -3.04 -5.35
N ARG A 49 9.01 -1.81 -5.75
CA ARG A 49 8.41 -0.60 -5.17
C ARG A 49 6.90 -0.55 -5.38
N ALA A 50 6.43 -0.82 -6.59
CA ALA A 50 5.01 -0.88 -6.91
C ALA A 50 4.31 -1.96 -6.07
N ARG A 51 4.90 -3.16 -5.99
CA ARG A 51 4.40 -4.28 -5.20
C ARG A 51 4.23 -3.89 -3.73
N ARG A 52 5.28 -3.33 -3.10
CA ARG A 52 5.23 -2.92 -1.68
C ARG A 52 4.20 -1.81 -1.45
N ALA A 53 4.09 -0.84 -2.35
CA ALA A 53 3.10 0.22 -2.23
C ALA A 53 1.66 -0.31 -2.37
N SER A 54 1.41 -1.26 -3.28
CA SER A 54 0.12 -1.94 -3.39
C SER A 54 -0.22 -2.72 -2.12
N THR A 55 0.73 -3.49 -1.58
CA THR A 55 0.54 -4.22 -0.32
C THR A 55 0.20 -3.27 0.83
N ALA A 56 0.92 -2.16 0.96
CA ALA A 56 0.61 -1.13 1.96
C ALA A 56 -0.76 -0.48 1.74
N ALA A 57 -1.17 -0.25 0.49
CA ALA A 57 -2.49 0.28 0.15
C ALA A 57 -3.61 -0.67 0.59
N VAL A 58 -3.46 -1.98 0.31
CA VAL A 58 -4.41 -3.02 0.74
C VAL A 58 -4.48 -3.08 2.27
N GLY A 59 -3.33 -3.13 2.95
CA GLY A 59 -3.31 -3.15 4.41
C GLY A 59 -3.98 -1.92 5.03
N ALA A 60 -3.70 -0.72 4.49
CA ALA A 60 -4.35 0.52 4.92
C ALA A 60 -5.87 0.51 4.67
N ALA A 61 -6.32 -0.04 3.53
CA ALA A 61 -7.74 -0.16 3.22
C ALA A 61 -8.46 -1.09 4.22
N VAL A 62 -7.82 -2.21 4.56
CA VAL A 62 -8.34 -3.16 5.56
C VAL A 62 -8.44 -2.49 6.93
N GLU A 63 -7.42 -1.78 7.40
CA GLU A 63 -7.48 -1.04 8.67
C GLU A 63 -8.58 0.03 8.67
N ALA A 64 -8.76 0.75 7.56
CA ALA A 64 -9.81 1.75 7.41
C ALA A 64 -11.21 1.11 7.49
N LEU A 65 -11.41 -0.04 6.83
CA LEU A 65 -12.67 -0.80 6.89
C LEU A 65 -12.97 -1.28 8.32
N LEU A 66 -11.98 -1.85 9.00
CA LEU A 66 -12.13 -2.31 10.39
C LEU A 66 -12.44 -1.15 11.34
N THR A 67 -11.78 0.00 11.15
CA THR A 67 -12.05 1.23 11.92
C THR A 67 -13.46 1.76 11.66
N ALA A 68 -13.97 1.60 10.43
CA ALA A 68 -15.33 1.95 10.05
C ALA A 68 -16.38 0.93 10.52
N GLY A 69 -15.95 -0.17 11.19
CA GLY A 69 -16.83 -1.18 11.75
C GLY A 69 -17.18 -2.34 10.80
N ALA A 70 -16.49 -2.48 9.67
CA ALA A 70 -16.67 -3.62 8.78
C ALA A 70 -16.23 -4.94 9.47
N HIS A 71 -16.93 -6.03 9.16
CA HIS A 71 -16.59 -7.35 9.66
C HIS A 71 -15.59 -8.07 8.76
N TRP A 72 -14.87 -9.05 9.31
CA TRP A 72 -13.87 -9.81 8.56
C TRP A 72 -14.51 -10.67 7.46
N GLU A 73 -15.76 -11.08 7.65
CA GLU A 73 -16.58 -11.79 6.67
C GLU A 73 -16.84 -10.93 5.43
N ASP A 74 -17.14 -9.64 5.60
CA ASP A 74 -17.36 -8.70 4.50
C ASP A 74 -16.05 -8.46 3.73
N ILE A 75 -14.95 -8.33 4.47
CA ILE A 75 -13.61 -8.16 3.89
C ILE A 75 -13.23 -9.42 3.10
N ALA A 76 -13.45 -10.61 3.66
CA ALA A 76 -13.19 -11.89 2.99
C ALA A 76 -13.97 -11.99 1.67
N ALA A 77 -15.27 -11.68 1.70
CA ALA A 77 -16.11 -11.67 0.51
C ALA A 77 -15.60 -10.68 -0.55
N ALA A 78 -15.18 -9.49 -0.14
CA ALA A 78 -14.67 -8.46 -1.04
C ALA A 78 -13.36 -8.85 -1.74
N VAL A 79 -12.51 -9.67 -1.09
CA VAL A 79 -11.24 -10.16 -1.67
C VAL A 79 -11.33 -11.58 -2.24
N GLY A 80 -12.52 -12.19 -2.24
CA GLY A 80 -12.76 -13.52 -2.80
C GLY A 80 -12.16 -14.66 -1.96
N LEU A 81 -12.11 -14.52 -0.64
CA LEU A 81 -11.66 -15.55 0.30
C LEU A 81 -12.86 -16.25 0.95
N ASP A 82 -12.68 -17.52 1.27
CA ASP A 82 -13.76 -18.40 1.73
C ASP A 82 -14.18 -18.15 3.19
N SER A 83 -13.32 -17.53 4.00
CA SER A 83 -13.60 -17.28 5.42
C SER A 83 -12.93 -16.04 6.00
N ALA A 84 -13.48 -15.56 7.12
CA ALA A 84 -12.91 -14.49 7.93
C ALA A 84 -11.50 -14.85 8.46
N ASP A 85 -11.25 -16.12 8.80
CA ASP A 85 -9.94 -16.56 9.26
C ASP A 85 -8.91 -16.58 8.13
N ASP A 86 -9.31 -17.00 6.93
CA ASP A 86 -8.45 -16.92 5.74
C ASP A 86 -8.12 -15.47 5.40
N ALA A 87 -9.09 -14.56 5.50
CA ALA A 87 -8.87 -13.13 5.31
C ALA A 87 -7.91 -12.55 6.36
N ARG A 88 -8.08 -12.90 7.64
CA ARG A 88 -7.16 -12.48 8.71
C ARG A 88 -5.74 -12.96 8.42
N HIS A 89 -5.58 -14.21 8.05
CA HIS A 89 -4.27 -14.81 7.78
C HIS A 89 -3.62 -14.20 6.53
N ALA A 90 -4.35 -14.14 5.41
CA ALA A 90 -3.84 -13.63 4.14
C ALA A 90 -3.48 -12.14 4.19
N LEU A 91 -4.24 -11.34 4.95
CA LEU A 91 -4.06 -9.89 5.03
C LEU A 91 -3.16 -9.45 6.19
N ALA A 92 -2.73 -10.37 7.08
CA ALA A 92 -1.88 -10.05 8.23
C ALA A 92 -0.58 -9.35 7.83
N ALA A 93 0.14 -9.90 6.86
CA ALA A 93 1.39 -9.32 6.38
C ALA A 93 1.17 -7.94 5.73
N ALA A 94 0.10 -7.78 4.95
CA ALA A 94 -0.22 -6.51 4.31
C ALA A 94 -0.52 -5.40 5.34
N ARG A 95 -1.23 -5.74 6.41
CA ARG A 95 -1.51 -4.83 7.53
C ARG A 95 -0.25 -4.43 8.29
N GLN A 96 0.64 -5.40 8.57
CA GLN A 96 1.93 -5.13 9.21
C GLN A 96 2.81 -4.21 8.34
N ASP A 97 2.90 -4.50 7.05
CA ASP A 97 3.66 -3.69 6.09
C ASP A 97 3.10 -2.27 5.97
N ALA A 98 1.77 -2.11 5.98
CA ALA A 98 1.13 -0.80 6.00
C ALA A 98 1.49 -0.02 7.27
N GLY A 99 1.44 -0.66 8.45
CA GLY A 99 1.89 -0.06 9.71
C GLY A 99 3.34 0.41 9.65
N ALA A 100 4.26 -0.47 9.26
CA ALA A 100 5.68 -0.14 9.13
C ALA A 100 5.97 0.94 8.06
N ALA A 101 5.17 1.00 6.98
CA ALA A 101 5.30 2.02 5.96
C ALA A 101 4.84 3.41 6.45
N ILE A 102 3.79 3.45 7.28
CA ILE A 102 3.34 4.67 7.96
C ILE A 102 4.41 5.14 8.94
N GLU A 103 4.93 4.25 9.79
CA GLU A 103 5.97 4.57 10.77
C GLU A 103 7.24 5.14 10.11
N ARG A 104 7.75 4.51 9.05
CA ARG A 104 8.94 5.00 8.32
C ARG A 104 8.74 6.40 7.74
N ARG A 105 7.55 6.69 7.20
CA ARG A 105 7.25 8.02 6.63
C ARG A 105 7.07 9.09 7.71
N LEU A 106 6.51 8.73 8.86
CA LEU A 106 6.41 9.64 10.01
C LEU A 106 7.80 9.90 10.62
N GLY A 107 8.63 8.87 10.76
CA GLY A 107 10.00 8.98 11.27
C GLY A 107 10.97 9.72 10.35
N HIS A 108 10.74 9.73 9.04
CA HIS A 108 11.51 10.56 8.09
C HIS A 108 11.12 12.05 8.09
N ARG A 109 10.05 12.42 8.81
CA ARG A 109 9.52 13.80 8.86
C ARG A 109 9.72 14.45 10.24
N ALA A 110 10.41 13.76 11.16
CA ALA A 110 10.85 14.28 12.45
C ALA A 110 12.29 14.81 12.33
#